data_AF-A0A965S8T5-F1
#
_entry.id   AF-A0A965S8T5-F1
#
_cell.length_a   1.000
_cell.length_b   1.000
_cell.length_c   1.000
_cell.angle_alpha   90.00
_cell.angle_beta   90.00
_cell.angle_gamma   90.00
#
_symmetry.space_group_name_H-M   'P 1'
#
loop_
_entity.id
_entity.type
_entity.pdbx_description
1 polymer ?
#
loop_
_entity_poly.entity_id
_entity_poly.type
_entity_poly.pdbx_seq_one_letter_code
_entity_poly.pdbx_strand_id
1 'polypeptide(L)'
;MVLSKINDAHNLAVVISINCETDFVAKNQDFIHFAESVAQIALQHKTQTVDTLKQTAYDDKLSVSDKFMEQVGKIGEKIDIGYLELVEGEKVVSYIHPGNRLAVAIGFNKIVADDVSKNIAMQAAAMAPVS
;
A
#
# COMPACT_ATOMS: atom_id res chain seq x y z
N MET A 1 -4.25 5.36 -6.30
CA MET A 1 -3.42 4.18 -6.61
C MET A 1 -3.52 3.16 -5.48
N VAL A 2 -3.24 1.89 -5.76
CA VAL A 2 -3.22 0.78 -4.79
C VAL A 2 -1.82 0.20 -4.77
N LEU A 3 -1.26 0.05 -3.57
CA LEU A 3 0.09 -0.46 -3.33
C LEU A 3 0.03 -1.63 -2.35
N SER A 4 1.06 -2.48 -2.40
CA SER A 4 1.35 -3.45 -1.36
C SER A 4 2.84 -3.46 -1.03
N LYS A 5 3.17 -3.66 0.24
CA LYS A 5 4.55 -3.84 0.73
C LYS A 5 4.60 -5.06 1.64
N ILE A 6 5.71 -5.79 1.60
CA ILE A 6 5.97 -6.96 2.44
C ILE A 6 7.22 -6.71 3.27
N ASN A 7 7.31 -7.30 4.46
CA ASN A 7 8.52 -7.23 5.25
C ASN A 7 9.57 -8.26 4.80
N ASP A 8 10.82 -8.08 5.21
CA ASP A 8 11.95 -8.94 4.83
C ASP A 8 11.77 -10.40 5.29
N ALA A 9 11.01 -10.62 6.36
CA ALA A 9 10.69 -11.95 6.86
C ALA A 9 9.62 -12.66 6.02
N HIS A 10 8.99 -11.98 5.06
CA HIS A 10 7.88 -12.49 4.25
C HIS A 10 6.76 -13.11 5.10
N ASN A 11 6.41 -12.50 6.23
CA ASN A 11 5.33 -12.96 7.11
C ASN A 11 4.29 -11.87 7.40
N LEU A 12 4.51 -10.67 6.88
CA LEU A 12 3.64 -9.52 7.04
C LEU A 12 3.59 -8.71 5.74
N ALA A 13 2.40 -8.30 5.35
CA ALA A 13 2.19 -7.31 4.31
C ALA A 13 1.20 -6.24 4.73
N VAL A 14 1.28 -5.11 4.05
CA VAL A 14 0.23 -4.09 4.06
C VAL A 14 -0.28 -3.92 2.63
N VAL A 15 -1.59 -3.77 2.47
CA VAL A 15 -2.25 -3.31 1.25
C VAL A 15 -2.86 -1.96 1.57
N ILE A 16 -2.57 -0.95 0.75
CA ILE A 16 -3.03 0.42 0.98
C ILE A 16 -3.48 1.05 -0.34
N SER A 17 -4.58 1.80 -0.32
CA SER A 17 -4.94 2.69 -1.41
C SER A 17 -4.81 4.14 -0.98
N ILE A 18 -4.15 4.94 -1.82
CA ILE A 18 -4.03 6.38 -1.67
C ILE A 18 -4.63 7.00 -2.92
N ASN A 19 -5.77 7.67 -2.74
CA ASN A 19 -6.55 8.21 -3.83
C ASN A 19 -6.16 9.66 -4.10
N CYS A 20 -6.40 10.05 -5.34
CA CYS A 20 -6.26 11.39 -5.86
C CYS A 20 -7.39 11.61 -6.88
N GLU A 21 -7.65 12.84 -7.28
CA GLU A 21 -8.77 13.18 -8.15
C GLU A 21 -8.43 12.96 -9.63
N THR A 22 -7.16 13.15 -10.01
CA THR A 22 -6.75 13.13 -11.41
C THR A 22 -5.67 12.10 -11.74
N ASP A 23 -5.71 11.61 -12.99
CA ASP A 23 -4.69 10.72 -13.54
C ASP A 23 -3.30 11.37 -13.62
N PHE A 24 -3.25 12.70 -13.73
CA PHE A 24 -1.99 13.45 -13.77
C PHE A 24 -1.24 13.32 -12.45
N VAL A 25 -1.94 13.44 -11.33
CA VAL A 25 -1.37 13.26 -9.98
C VAL A 25 -1.02 11.80 -9.74
N ALA A 26 -1.89 10.85 -10.12
CA ALA A 26 -1.63 9.42 -9.95
C ALA A 26 -0.33 8.94 -10.63
N LYS A 27 0.08 9.59 -11.72
CA LYS A 27 1.29 9.27 -12.50
C LYS A 27 2.52 10.12 -12.11
N ASN A 28 2.34 11.12 -11.25
CA ASN A 28 3.43 11.97 -10.79
C ASN A 28 4.38 11.17 -9.86
N GLN A 29 5.68 11.26 -10.12
CA GLN A 29 6.68 10.48 -9.38
C GLN A 29 6.79 10.88 -7.90
N ASP A 30 6.65 12.16 -7.57
CA ASP A 30 6.69 12.63 -6.19
C ASP A 30 5.47 12.12 -5.41
N PHE A 31 4.30 12.07 -6.04
CA PHE A 31 3.11 11.49 -5.44
C PHE A 31 3.24 9.98 -5.24
N ILE A 32 3.83 9.26 -6.21
CA ILE A 32 4.14 7.83 -6.07
C ILE A 32 5.10 7.60 -4.91
N HIS A 33 6.21 8.33 -4.82
CA HIS A 33 7.18 8.19 -3.72
C HIS A 33 6.56 8.53 -2.35
N PHE A 34 5.71 9.55 -2.30
CA PHE A 34 4.95 9.87 -1.10
C PHE A 34 4.06 8.70 -0.67
N ALA A 35 3.30 8.14 -1.63
CA ALA A 35 2.42 7.01 -1.37
C ALA A 35 3.18 5.76 -0.91
N GLU A 36 4.33 5.47 -1.51
CA GLU A 36 5.22 4.39 -1.10
C GLU A 36 5.77 4.59 0.32
N SER A 37 6.12 5.82 0.68
CA SER A 37 6.61 6.15 2.04
C SER A 37 5.52 5.90 3.09
N VAL A 38 4.28 6.31 2.80
CA VAL A 38 3.13 6.04 3.69
C VAL A 38 2.88 4.53 3.82
N ALA A 39 2.93 3.78 2.72
CA ALA A 39 2.81 2.32 2.76
C ALA A 39 3.92 1.66 3.61
N GLN A 40 5.15 2.17 3.50
CA GLN A 40 6.28 1.68 4.28
C GLN A 40 6.10 1.95 5.78
N ILE A 41 5.66 3.17 6.15
CA ILE A 41 5.36 3.53 7.54
C ILE A 41 4.29 2.61 8.11
N ALA A 42 3.22 2.36 7.35
CA ALA A 42 2.13 1.49 7.76
C ALA A 42 2.61 0.06 8.04
N LEU A 43 3.48 -0.49 7.19
CA LEU A 43 4.09 -1.80 7.37
C LEU A 43 4.99 -1.84 8.61
N GLN A 44 5.87 -0.85 8.78
CA GLN A 44 6.84 -0.79 9.89
C GLN A 44 6.15 -0.69 11.25
N HIS A 45 5.10 0.13 11.33
CA HIS A 45 4.33 0.33 12.57
C HIS A 45 3.18 -0.66 12.72
N LYS A 46 2.99 -1.56 11.75
CA LYS A 46 1.90 -2.55 11.72
C LYS A 46 0.53 -1.93 11.96
N THR A 47 0.26 -0.78 11.33
CA THR A 47 -0.95 0.02 11.57
C THR A 47 -2.19 -0.64 10.98
N GLN A 48 -3.14 -1.05 11.80
CA GLN A 48 -4.34 -1.77 11.35
C GLN A 48 -5.48 -0.86 10.88
N THR A 49 -5.43 0.43 11.19
CA THR A 49 -6.50 1.38 10.83
C THR A 49 -5.94 2.65 10.23
N VAL A 50 -6.73 3.30 9.37
CA VAL A 50 -6.38 4.58 8.75
C VAL A 50 -6.16 5.67 9.80
N ASP A 51 -6.96 5.69 10.87
CA ASP A 51 -6.84 6.70 11.92
C ASP A 51 -5.53 6.54 12.71
N THR A 52 -5.15 5.31 13.06
CA THR A 52 -3.84 5.03 13.67
C THR A 52 -2.70 5.42 12.74
N LEU A 53 -2.81 5.09 11.44
CA LEU A 53 -1.79 5.46 10.47
C LEU A 53 -1.64 6.98 10.35
N LYS A 54 -2.74 7.74 10.30
CA LYS A 54 -2.73 9.21 10.24
C LYS A 54 -2.01 9.85 11.43
N GLN A 55 -2.09 9.24 12.61
CA GLN A 55 -1.42 9.72 13.84
C GLN A 55 0.05 9.28 13.94
N THR A 56 0.48 8.34 13.11
CA THR A 56 1.86 7.83 13.11
C THR A 56 2.82 8.89 12.58
N ALA A 57 4.05 8.91 13.10
CA ALA A 57 5.10 9.79 12.60
C ALA A 57 5.44 9.47 11.14
N TYR A 58 5.43 10.50 10.29
CA TYR A 58 5.98 10.42 8.93
C TYR A 58 7.50 10.64 8.94
N ASP A 59 7.93 11.61 9.75
CA ASP A 59 9.32 11.92 10.05
C ASP A 59 9.42 12.49 11.49
N ASP A 60 10.58 13.03 11.86
CA ASP A 60 10.83 13.59 13.20
C ASP A 60 9.96 14.80 13.56
N LYS A 61 9.26 15.41 12.59
CA LYS A 61 8.52 16.66 12.76
C LYS A 61 7.04 16.52 12.46
N LEU A 62 6.67 15.66 11.52
CA LEU A 62 5.32 15.59 10.96
C LEU A 62 4.69 14.23 11.21
N SER A 63 3.38 14.23 11.51
CA SER A 63 2.57 13.02 11.38
C SER A 63 2.25 12.73 9.91
N VAL A 64 1.78 11.52 9.62
CA VAL A 64 1.24 11.18 8.30
C VAL A 64 0.11 12.14 7.92
N SER A 65 -0.77 12.50 8.87
CA SER A 65 -1.86 13.47 8.62
C SER A 65 -1.32 14.84 8.22
N ASP A 66 -0.29 15.34 8.90
CA ASP A 66 0.34 16.62 8.54
C ASP A 66 0.96 16.57 7.15
N LYS A 67 1.59 15.44 6.82
CA LYS A 67 2.15 15.24 5.48
C LYS A 67 1.09 15.22 4.39
N PHE A 68 -0.06 14.60 4.64
CA PHE A 68 -1.20 14.66 3.72
C PHE A 68 -1.65 16.11 3.50
N MET A 69 -1.75 16.93 4.56
CA MET A 69 -2.11 18.34 4.43
C MET A 69 -1.10 19.14 3.59
N GLU A 70 0.21 18.91 3.80
CA GLU A 70 1.24 19.53 2.97
C GLU A 70 1.11 19.15 1.49
N GLN A 71 0.84 17.87 1.21
CA GLN A 71 0.72 17.38 -0.16
C GLN A 71 -0.55 17.92 -0.86
N VAL A 72 -1.68 18.02 -0.15
CA VAL A 72 -2.88 18.69 -0.68
C VAL A 72 -2.55 20.14 -1.07
N GLY A 73 -1.82 20.88 -0.23
CA GLY A 73 -1.42 22.25 -0.53
C GLY A 73 -0.48 22.38 -1.75
N LYS A 74 0.38 21.39 -1.98
CA LYS A 74 1.31 21.36 -3.13
C LYS A 74 0.65 20.93 -4.43
N ILE A 75 -0.22 19.92 -4.36
CA ILE A 75 -0.85 19.30 -5.52
C ILE A 75 -2.06 20.13 -5.97
N GLY A 76 -2.80 20.71 -5.02
CA GLY A 76 -4.00 21.51 -5.30
C GLY A 76 -5.28 20.67 -5.52
N GLU A 77 -5.25 19.37 -5.22
CA GLU A 77 -6.43 18.50 -5.23
C GLU A 77 -6.49 17.65 -3.95
N LYS A 78 -7.67 17.10 -3.65
CA LYS A 78 -7.84 16.25 -2.48
C LYS A 78 -7.11 14.92 -2.70
N ILE A 79 -6.34 14.51 -1.69
CA ILE A 79 -5.79 13.17 -1.59
C ILE A 79 -6.21 12.55 -0.25
N ASP A 80 -6.46 11.24 -0.23
CA ASP A 80 -6.81 10.51 0.99
C ASP A 80 -6.39 9.04 0.97
N ILE A 81 -6.44 8.39 2.13
CA ILE A 81 -6.24 6.95 2.26
C ILE A 81 -7.62 6.29 2.14
N GLY A 82 -7.84 5.56 1.05
CA GLY A 82 -9.13 4.92 0.77
C GLY A 82 -9.27 3.52 1.37
N TYR A 83 -8.15 2.84 1.59
CA TYR A 83 -8.09 1.47 2.07
C TYR A 83 -6.78 1.23 2.79
N LEU A 84 -6.82 0.43 3.86
CA LEU A 84 -5.65 -0.06 4.57
C LEU A 84 -5.99 -1.41 5.17
N GLU A 85 -5.15 -2.41 4.94
CA GLU A 85 -5.25 -3.71 5.58
C GLU A 85 -3.86 -4.31 5.81
N LEU A 86 -3.70 -4.99 6.94
CA LEU A 86 -2.56 -5.85 7.21
C LEU A 86 -2.91 -7.30 6.93
N VAL A 87 -1.97 -8.00 6.31
CA VAL A 87 -2.07 -9.43 6.00
C VAL A 87 -0.90 -10.14 6.67
N GLU A 88 -1.21 -11.08 7.55
CA GLU A 88 -0.21 -11.90 8.25
C GLU A 88 -0.30 -13.36 7.76
N GLY A 89 0.80 -14.10 7.87
CA GLY A 89 0.84 -15.53 7.57
C GLY A 89 2.21 -16.14 7.85
N GLU A 90 2.30 -17.48 7.78
CA GLU A 90 3.61 -18.17 7.83
C GLU A 90 4.47 -17.81 6.61
N LYS A 91 3.82 -17.57 5.46
CA LYS A 91 4.42 -16.97 4.27
C LYS A 91 3.44 -15.94 3.72
N VAL A 92 3.96 -14.79 3.32
CA VAL A 92 3.20 -13.73 2.66
C VAL A 92 3.86 -13.41 1.32
N VAL A 93 3.01 -13.24 0.31
CA VAL A 93 3.41 -12.77 -1.02
C VAL A 93 2.52 -11.60 -1.41
N SER A 94 3.06 -10.67 -2.20
CA SER A 94 2.28 -9.62 -2.81
C SER A 94 2.54 -9.50 -4.30
N TYR A 95 1.55 -8.96 -5.01
CA TYR A 95 1.63 -8.66 -6.44
C TYR A 95 0.93 -7.34 -6.71
N ILE A 96 1.59 -6.42 -7.41
CA ILE A 96 0.99 -5.17 -7.90
C ILE A 96 0.92 -5.29 -9.41
N HIS A 97 -0.28 -5.16 -9.96
CA HIS A 97 -0.46 -5.14 -11.40
C HIS A 97 0.05 -3.80 -11.98
N PRO A 98 0.69 -3.79 -13.16
CA PRO A 98 1.23 -2.56 -13.74
C PRO A 98 0.22 -1.40 -13.75
N GLY A 99 0.70 -0.21 -13.37
CA GLY A 99 -0.12 0.99 -13.26
C GLY A 99 -0.72 1.25 -11.88
N ASN A 100 -0.42 0.42 -10.87
CA ASN A 100 -0.84 0.62 -9.46
C ASN A 100 -2.36 0.84 -9.31
N ARG A 101 -3.17 0.17 -10.15
CA ARG A 101 -4.64 0.17 -10.05
C ARG A 101 -5.18 -1.04 -9.29
N LEU A 102 -4.36 -2.07 -9.11
CA LEU A 102 -4.71 -3.32 -8.44
C LEU A 102 -3.47 -3.87 -7.74
N ALA A 103 -3.62 -4.23 -6.47
CA ALA A 103 -2.62 -4.97 -5.71
C ALA A 103 -3.30 -6.11 -4.95
N VAL A 104 -2.56 -7.19 -4.77
CA VAL A 104 -2.96 -8.37 -4.01
C VAL A 104 -1.87 -8.67 -2.98
N ALA A 105 -2.28 -9.06 -1.78
CA ALA A 105 -1.43 -9.71 -0.80
C ALA A 105 -2.13 -10.99 -0.31
N ILE A 106 -1.37 -12.07 -0.16
CA ILE A 106 -1.90 -13.37 0.30
C ILE A 106 -1.03 -13.85 1.46
N GLY A 107 -1.67 -14.10 2.60
CA GLY A 107 -1.08 -14.82 3.73
C GLY A 107 -1.41 -16.31 3.63
N PHE A 108 -0.37 -17.13 3.62
CA PHE A 108 -0.48 -18.58 3.68
C PHE A 108 -0.30 -19.04 5.12
N ASN A 109 -1.06 -20.06 5.52
CA ASN A 109 -0.92 -20.70 6.82
C ASN A 109 0.21 -21.77 6.87
N LYS A 110 1.00 -21.88 5.81
CA LYS A 110 2.16 -22.77 5.67
C LYS A 110 3.21 -22.10 4.80
N ILE A 111 4.46 -22.53 4.92
CA ILE A 111 5.49 -22.19 3.93
C ILE A 111 5.12 -22.82 2.57
N VAL A 112 5.06 -21.99 1.54
CA VAL A 112 4.78 -22.37 0.14
C VAL A 112 5.95 -21.92 -0.73
N ALA A 113 6.26 -22.67 -1.78
CA ALA A 113 7.30 -22.31 -2.75
C ALA A 113 7.01 -20.94 -3.40
N ASP A 114 8.06 -20.18 -3.70
CA ASP A 114 7.94 -18.80 -4.18
C ASP A 114 7.23 -18.70 -5.53
N ASP A 115 7.48 -19.64 -6.45
CA ASP A 115 6.82 -19.72 -7.75
C ASP A 115 5.32 -20.01 -7.62
N VAL A 116 4.95 -20.96 -6.77
CA VAL A 116 3.56 -21.32 -6.50
C VAL A 116 2.81 -20.16 -5.85
N SER A 117 3.35 -19.57 -4.79
CA SER A 117 2.72 -18.45 -4.08
C SER A 117 2.55 -17.23 -4.97
N LYS A 118 3.55 -16.89 -5.79
CA LYS A 118 3.47 -15.81 -6.77
C LYS A 118 2.42 -16.06 -7.85
N ASN A 119 2.34 -17.29 -8.39
CA ASN A 119 1.33 -17.65 -9.38
C ASN A 119 -0.09 -17.52 -8.81
N ILE A 120 -0.31 -17.92 -7.55
CA ILE A 120 -1.59 -17.76 -6.87
C ILE A 120 -1.95 -16.26 -6.72
N ALA A 121 -1.00 -15.40 -6.34
CA ALA A 121 -1.24 -13.96 -6.24
C ALA A 121 -1.59 -13.32 -7.59
N MET A 122 -0.90 -13.73 -8.66
CA MET A 122 -1.22 -13.27 -10.02
C MET A 122 -2.58 -13.76 -10.49
N GLN A 123 -2.94 -15.01 -10.18
CA GLN A 123 -4.27 -15.55 -10.49
C GLN A 123 -5.38 -14.82 -9.74
N ALA A 124 -5.18 -14.52 -8.45
CA ALA A 124 -6.12 -13.72 -7.67
C ALA A 124 -6.34 -12.34 -8.28
N ALA A 125 -5.27 -11.67 -8.73
CA ALA A 125 -5.37 -10.39 -9.43
C ALA A 125 -6.14 -10.52 -10.76
N ALA A 126 -5.94 -11.61 -11.50
CA ALA A 126 -6.63 -11.85 -12.77
C ALA A 126 -8.12 -12.18 -12.61
N MET A 127 -8.54 -12.75 -11.48
CA MET A 127 -9.93 -13.15 -11.22
C MET A 127 -10.85 -11.97 -10.83
N ALA A 128 -10.29 -10.84 -10.39
CA ALA A 128 -11.03 -9.62 -10.07
C ALA A 128 -10.40 -8.41 -10.78
N PRO A 129 -10.46 -8.36 -12.14
CA PRO A 129 -9.80 -7.33 -12.90
C PRO A 129 -10.43 -5.95 -12.68
N VAL A 130 -9.60 -4.92 -12.70
CA VAL A 130 -10.02 -3.51 -12.67
C VAL A 130 -9.93 -2.96 -14.08
N SER A 131 -11.08 -2.57 -14.65
CA SER A 131 -11.20 -1.83 -15.92
C SER A 131 -10.87 -0.35 -15.76
#